data_AF-A0A7X5U9V8-F1
#
_entry.id   AF-A0A7X5U9V8-F1
#
_cell.length_a   1.000
_cell.length_b   1.000
_cell.length_c   1.000
_cell.angle_alpha   90.00
_cell.angle_beta   90.00
_cell.angle_gamma   90.00
#
_symmetry.space_group_name_H-M   'P 1'
#
loop_
_entity.id
_entity.type
_entity.pdbx_description
1 polymer ?
#
loop_
_entity_poly.entity_id
_entity_poly.type
_entity_poly.pdbx_seq_one_letter_code
_entity_poly.pdbx_strand_id
1 'polypeptide(L)'
;MKTTAIAVSIILSLANVAHADEVWFALDSPSFPPADDMVHYPSADAACQAAYKADVATYNSGNSHVLAYVAPTFAPMSGNPYLYNCDTLARVGEGAPQHIPHIIAVVEGPCDVDKVFDFVTGECVLDGDALARKQFGDPDDDPNNDPNDCQGNPINAAIGNKFQRESDFADADGELAFTRFYNSADGRWRHTYSANLIVGMGVASLTLDDGRASLFAVTGSVATGESSERGSLSRSGSKWIYSSPANDVYTFNGQGQLTSYRGANGLTQTLTYGFDANFNIKVTVKDSRGHTLVFTKDFSEQLVSLSSTGVSVTYTYSDEGQLQQATRKVQGKTTSRRYVYEDVEHPRFLTGLFDERGVRAATWTYDSQGRAISSEHAGGADKTVIAYVDDATTTVTNPLGHVVTYTYGTVGGTRRMTSVSGEPVPGCPISNSSFTYDARGQIATQTNALGRITAFTYAPQGRITTKTEAKSTPEERTITTTWDGTSFRPATVTTFDRVTSYTYDANGRPLSTTVRSLKD
;
A
#
# COMPACT_ATOMS: atom_id res chain seq x y z
N MET A 1 -26.79 -1.48 17.01
CA MET A 1 -26.59 -2.72 17.79
C MET A 1 -25.16 -3.18 17.54
N LYS A 2 -24.39 -3.44 18.60
CA LYS A 2 -22.96 -3.80 18.49
C LYS A 2 -22.86 -5.23 18.00
N THR A 3 -22.35 -5.43 16.78
CA THR A 3 -22.04 -6.75 16.25
C THR A 3 -20.59 -7.06 16.63
N THR A 4 -20.41 -8.02 17.53
CA THR A 4 -19.10 -8.50 17.97
C THR A 4 -18.53 -9.40 16.88
N ALA A 5 -17.32 -9.12 16.39
CA ALA A 5 -16.58 -10.09 15.59
C ALA A 5 -16.29 -11.32 16.45
N ILE A 6 -16.86 -12.47 16.09
CA ILE A 6 -16.53 -13.76 16.70
C ILE A 6 -15.56 -14.44 15.75
N ALA A 7 -14.31 -14.64 16.19
CA ALA A 7 -13.40 -15.56 15.52
C ALA A 7 -13.97 -16.97 15.67
N VAL A 8 -14.49 -17.55 14.59
CA VAL A 8 -14.90 -18.95 14.56
C VAL A 8 -13.71 -19.76 14.10
N SER A 9 -13.06 -20.46 15.02
CA SER A 9 -12.00 -21.42 14.70
C SER A 9 -12.60 -22.67 14.06
N ILE A 10 -12.09 -23.07 12.89
CA ILE A 10 -12.45 -24.32 12.22
C ILE A 10 -11.30 -25.31 12.29
N ILE A 11 -11.66 -26.59 12.41
CA ILE A 11 -10.81 -27.75 12.68
C ILE A 11 -10.47 -28.45 11.34
N LEU A 12 -9.22 -28.39 10.89
CA LEU A 12 -8.67 -29.35 9.91
C LEU A 12 -7.77 -30.34 10.64
N SER A 13 -8.09 -31.63 10.61
CA SER A 13 -7.28 -32.69 11.22
C SER A 13 -6.18 -33.19 10.27
N LEU A 14 -4.93 -33.20 10.74
CA LEU A 14 -3.87 -34.05 10.20
C LEU A 14 -4.10 -35.52 10.58
N ALA A 15 -4.37 -36.40 9.62
CA ALA A 15 -4.15 -37.83 9.86
C ALA A 15 -2.66 -38.11 9.68
N ASN A 16 -1.96 -38.47 10.75
CA ASN A 16 -0.54 -38.76 10.67
C ASN A 16 -0.30 -40.27 10.42
N VAL A 17 0.71 -40.52 9.57
CA VAL A 17 1.45 -41.77 9.33
C VAL A 17 0.81 -42.83 8.42
N ALA A 18 1.07 -42.72 7.11
CA ALA A 18 1.15 -43.90 6.23
C ALA A 18 2.58 -44.16 5.72
N HIS A 19 3.36 -43.16 5.30
CA HIS A 19 4.76 -43.35 4.86
C HIS A 19 5.64 -42.11 5.07
N ALA A 20 6.97 -42.32 5.13
CA ALA A 20 7.96 -41.38 5.69
C ALA A 20 8.20 -40.07 4.90
N ASP A 21 7.58 -39.87 3.73
CA ASP A 21 7.96 -38.77 2.82
C ASP A 21 6.78 -37.94 2.28
N GLU A 22 5.53 -38.14 2.73
CA GLU A 22 4.37 -37.41 2.20
C GLU A 22 3.43 -36.87 3.30
N VAL A 23 3.14 -35.56 3.25
CA VAL A 23 2.17 -34.86 4.12
C VAL A 23 0.88 -34.66 3.33
N TRP A 24 -0.24 -35.17 3.84
CA TRP A 24 -1.56 -35.10 3.19
C TRP A 24 -2.54 -34.24 4.00
N PHE A 25 -3.46 -33.59 3.29
CA PHE A 25 -4.49 -32.72 3.87
C PHE A 25 -5.86 -33.23 3.41
N ALA A 26 -6.87 -33.19 4.29
CA ALA A 26 -8.23 -33.59 3.98
C ALA A 26 -9.24 -32.59 4.57
N LEU A 27 -10.35 -32.38 3.85
CA LEU A 27 -11.49 -31.56 4.27
C LEU A 27 -12.57 -32.51 4.77
N ASP A 28 -13.16 -32.31 5.96
CA ASP A 28 -14.23 -33.22 6.37
C ASP A 28 -15.44 -32.66 7.13
N SER A 29 -16.53 -33.37 6.85
CA SER A 29 -17.92 -33.31 7.28
C SER A 29 -18.08 -33.59 8.78
N PRO A 30 -19.22 -33.21 9.41
CA PRO A 30 -19.52 -33.43 10.84
C PRO A 30 -19.40 -34.87 11.39
N SER A 31 -19.07 -35.87 10.56
CA SER A 31 -18.75 -37.23 10.96
C SER A 31 -17.53 -37.74 10.20
N PHE A 32 -16.45 -38.07 10.90
CA PHE A 32 -15.21 -38.62 10.33
C PHE A 32 -15.47 -39.93 9.57
N PRO A 33 -15.34 -39.97 8.23
CA PRO A 33 -15.26 -41.21 7.47
C PRO A 33 -13.88 -41.88 7.71
N PRO A 34 -13.74 -43.17 7.38
CA PRO A 34 -12.44 -43.86 7.39
C PRO A 34 -11.42 -43.13 6.50
N ALA A 35 -10.14 -43.14 6.90
CA ALA A 35 -9.06 -42.41 6.22
C ALA A 35 -8.92 -42.73 4.71
N ASP A 36 -9.35 -43.92 4.29
CA ASP A 36 -9.33 -44.39 2.89
C ASP A 36 -10.41 -43.74 2.01
N ASP A 37 -11.43 -43.11 2.62
CA ASP A 37 -12.54 -42.43 1.93
C ASP A 37 -12.35 -40.90 1.85
N MET A 38 -11.26 -40.37 2.41
CA MET A 38 -10.98 -38.93 2.43
C MET A 38 -10.34 -38.45 1.12
N VAL A 39 -10.72 -37.26 0.65
CA VAL A 39 -10.04 -36.62 -0.48
C VAL A 39 -8.68 -36.09 -0.02
N HIS A 40 -7.61 -36.61 -0.63
CA HIS A 40 -6.25 -36.20 -0.31
C HIS A 40 -5.82 -35.00 -1.15
N TYR A 41 -5.32 -33.97 -0.47
CA TYR A 41 -4.72 -32.79 -1.09
C TYR A 41 -3.21 -32.75 -0.85
N PRO A 42 -2.42 -32.29 -1.85
CA PRO A 42 -0.96 -32.22 -1.77
C PRO A 42 -0.44 -31.06 -0.89
N SER A 43 -1.32 -30.15 -0.45
CA SER A 43 -0.99 -29.05 0.46
C SER A 43 -2.25 -28.53 1.19
N ALA A 44 -2.08 -27.86 2.33
CA ALA A 44 -3.18 -27.15 3.01
C ALA A 44 -3.85 -26.14 2.08
N ASP A 45 -3.07 -25.44 1.25
CA ASP A 45 -3.57 -24.50 0.24
C ASP A 45 -4.40 -25.21 -0.84
N ALA A 46 -3.99 -26.40 -1.28
CA ALA A 46 -4.78 -27.19 -2.24
C ALA A 46 -6.11 -27.66 -1.64
N ALA A 47 -6.12 -28.00 -0.35
CA ALA A 47 -7.35 -28.29 0.39
C ALA A 47 -8.24 -27.04 0.51
N CYS A 48 -7.73 -25.92 1.02
CA CYS A 48 -8.51 -24.70 1.18
C CYS A 48 -9.02 -24.13 -0.16
N GLN A 49 -8.27 -24.24 -1.27
CA GLN A 49 -8.73 -23.86 -2.61
C GLN A 49 -9.87 -24.75 -3.13
N ALA A 50 -9.86 -26.04 -2.79
CA ALA A 50 -10.92 -26.96 -3.17
C ALA A 50 -12.21 -26.65 -2.39
N ALA A 51 -12.10 -26.39 -1.09
CA ALA A 51 -13.19 -25.90 -0.25
C ALA A 51 -13.78 -24.60 -0.81
N TYR A 52 -12.91 -23.61 -1.08
CA TYR A 52 -13.33 -22.32 -1.62
C TYR A 52 -14.14 -22.44 -2.92
N LYS A 53 -13.72 -23.32 -3.84
CA LYS A 53 -14.46 -23.55 -5.10
C LYS A 53 -15.85 -24.16 -4.87
N ALA A 54 -15.99 -25.05 -3.89
CA ALA A 54 -17.26 -25.69 -3.55
C ALA A 54 -18.23 -24.70 -2.91
N ASP A 55 -17.75 -23.85 -2.01
CA ASP A 55 -18.54 -22.80 -1.37
C ASP A 55 -18.97 -21.72 -2.37
N VAL A 56 -18.07 -21.27 -3.26
CA VAL A 56 -18.42 -20.36 -4.37
C VAL A 56 -19.60 -20.92 -5.18
N ALA A 57 -19.56 -22.20 -5.55
CA ALA A 57 -20.64 -22.83 -6.31
C ALA A 57 -21.98 -22.85 -5.55
N THR A 58 -21.93 -22.83 -4.22
CA THR A 58 -23.09 -22.87 -3.31
C THR A 58 -23.70 -21.48 -3.09
N TYR A 59 -22.86 -20.44 -2.90
CA TYR A 59 -23.29 -19.08 -2.56
C TYR A 59 -23.49 -18.14 -3.76
N ASN A 60 -23.13 -18.55 -4.99
CA ASN A 60 -23.29 -17.76 -6.22
C ASN A 60 -24.76 -17.74 -6.75
N SER A 61 -25.75 -17.72 -5.84
CA SER A 61 -27.19 -17.68 -6.18
C SER A 61 -27.78 -16.26 -6.29
N GLY A 62 -26.92 -15.23 -6.38
CA GLY A 62 -27.29 -13.89 -6.85
C GLY A 62 -27.43 -12.79 -5.78
N ASN A 63 -27.33 -13.12 -4.48
CA ASN A 63 -27.51 -12.15 -3.38
C ASN A 63 -26.35 -12.13 -2.36
N SER A 64 -25.21 -12.75 -2.67
CA SER A 64 -24.09 -12.93 -1.74
C SER A 64 -22.78 -12.51 -2.40
N HIS A 65 -21.97 -11.70 -1.73
CA HIS A 65 -20.62 -11.39 -2.18
C HIS A 65 -19.65 -12.39 -1.56
N VAL A 66 -19.03 -13.22 -2.40
CA VAL A 66 -17.98 -14.16 -1.99
C VAL A 66 -16.65 -13.42 -1.97
N LEU A 67 -16.03 -13.33 -0.79
CA LEU A 67 -14.71 -12.70 -0.65
C LEU A 67 -13.62 -13.48 -1.40
N ALA A 68 -12.54 -12.78 -1.77
CA ALA A 68 -11.40 -13.39 -2.43
C ALA A 68 -10.75 -14.48 -1.58
N TYR A 69 -10.24 -15.53 -2.23
CA TYR A 69 -9.48 -16.57 -1.56
C TYR A 69 -8.18 -15.99 -1.00
N VAL A 70 -7.98 -16.17 0.31
CA VAL A 70 -6.72 -15.93 0.99
C VAL A 70 -6.16 -17.29 1.38
N ALA A 71 -4.89 -17.55 1.03
CA ALA A 71 -4.25 -18.80 1.41
C ALA A 71 -4.15 -18.92 2.94
N PRO A 72 -4.33 -20.12 3.50
CA PRO A 72 -4.32 -20.32 4.95
C PRO A 72 -3.02 -19.82 5.59
N THR A 73 -3.15 -19.04 6.65
CA THR A 73 -2.12 -18.83 7.66
C THR A 73 -2.15 -19.99 8.65
N PHE A 74 -0.99 -20.54 9.01
CA PHE A 74 -0.94 -21.66 9.95
C PHE A 74 -1.36 -21.16 11.33
N ALA A 75 -2.23 -21.87 12.03
CA ALA A 75 -2.42 -21.68 13.46
C ALA A 75 -1.77 -22.88 14.17
N PRO A 76 -0.64 -22.73 14.88
CA PRO A 76 -0.13 -23.82 15.70
C PRO A 76 -1.04 -23.98 16.91
N MET A 77 -2.12 -24.75 16.79
CA MET A 77 -2.77 -25.34 17.95
C MET A 77 -1.90 -26.50 18.42
N SER A 78 -1.35 -26.39 19.63
CA SER A 78 -0.56 -27.44 20.24
C SER A 78 -1.40 -28.70 20.43
N GLY A 79 -1.04 -29.79 19.76
CA GLY A 79 -1.66 -31.10 19.89
C GLY A 79 -1.51 -31.89 18.60
N ASN A 80 -1.27 -33.20 18.71
CA ASN A 80 -1.44 -34.11 17.59
C ASN A 80 -2.94 -34.45 17.53
N PRO A 81 -3.65 -34.19 16.43
CA PRO A 81 -3.16 -33.72 15.13
C PRO A 81 -3.05 -32.19 15.01
N TYR A 82 -2.04 -31.70 14.26
CA TYR A 82 -1.89 -30.25 14.03
C TYR A 82 -3.07 -29.73 13.20
N LEU A 83 -3.53 -28.53 13.54
CA LEU A 83 -4.73 -27.91 12.97
C LEU A 83 -4.36 -26.79 11.98
N TYR A 84 -5.04 -26.73 10.84
CA TYR A 84 -4.90 -25.64 9.86
C TYR A 84 -6.17 -24.79 9.86
N ASN A 85 -6.05 -23.47 9.95
CA ASN A 85 -7.18 -22.58 9.75
C ASN A 85 -7.14 -22.07 8.31
N CYS A 86 -8.20 -22.32 7.53
CA CYS A 86 -8.40 -21.58 6.29
C CYS A 86 -8.90 -20.18 6.69
N ASP A 87 -8.00 -19.27 7.07
CA ASP A 87 -8.37 -17.90 7.43
C ASP A 87 -8.91 -17.17 6.18
N THR A 88 -10.23 -17.15 6.03
CA THR A 88 -10.90 -16.16 5.21
C THR A 88 -11.46 -15.08 6.14
N LEU A 89 -11.34 -13.81 5.75
CA LEU A 89 -11.75 -12.64 6.54
C LEU A 89 -13.28 -12.62 6.78
N ALA A 90 -13.81 -13.26 7.84
CA ALA A 90 -15.25 -13.41 8.01
C ALA A 90 -15.94 -12.32 8.87
N ARG A 91 -17.08 -11.82 8.38
CA ARG A 91 -18.21 -11.31 9.19
C ARG A 91 -19.36 -12.31 9.06
N VAL A 92 -19.81 -12.90 10.16
CA VAL A 92 -20.96 -13.82 10.17
C VAL A 92 -22.22 -13.01 10.46
N GLY A 93 -23.22 -13.07 9.57
CA GLY A 93 -24.56 -12.54 9.83
C GLY A 93 -25.30 -13.36 10.89
N GLU A 94 -26.19 -12.74 11.67
CA GLU A 94 -27.07 -13.47 12.59
C GLU A 94 -27.99 -14.40 11.79
N GLY A 95 -27.76 -15.72 11.89
CA GLY A 95 -28.62 -16.74 11.26
C GLY A 95 -27.89 -17.86 10.51
N ALA A 96 -26.57 -17.78 10.34
CA ALA A 96 -25.81 -18.84 9.65
C ALA A 96 -25.90 -20.20 10.39
N PRO A 97 -26.09 -21.34 9.68
CA PRO A 97 -26.06 -22.66 10.28
C PRO A 97 -24.75 -22.89 11.04
N GLN A 98 -24.83 -23.37 12.29
CA GLN A 98 -23.68 -23.48 13.20
C GLN A 98 -22.59 -24.49 12.80
N HIS A 99 -22.68 -25.13 11.63
CA HIS A 99 -21.70 -26.10 11.15
C HIS A 99 -21.53 -26.03 9.63
N ILE A 100 -20.78 -25.03 9.18
CA ILE A 100 -20.23 -25.02 7.82
C ILE A 100 -18.70 -25.11 7.96
N PRO A 101 -18.08 -26.24 7.56
CA PRO A 101 -16.66 -26.53 7.84
C PRO A 101 -15.68 -25.72 6.99
N HIS A 102 -16.17 -24.82 6.14
CA HIS A 102 -15.38 -23.92 5.31
C HIS A 102 -16.10 -22.57 5.32
N ILE A 103 -15.67 -21.65 6.19
CA ILE A 103 -16.17 -20.28 6.08
C ILE A 103 -15.33 -19.64 4.99
N ILE A 104 -15.90 -19.46 3.80
CA ILE A 104 -15.64 -18.25 3.04
C ILE A 104 -16.46 -17.15 3.68
N ALA A 105 -15.84 -16.01 3.90
CA ALA A 105 -16.58 -14.81 4.21
C ALA A 105 -17.55 -14.46 3.09
N VAL A 106 -18.83 -14.67 3.39
CA VAL A 106 -19.95 -14.25 2.57
C VAL A 106 -20.49 -12.97 3.18
N VAL A 107 -20.48 -11.87 2.44
CA VAL A 107 -21.39 -10.77 2.79
C VAL A 107 -22.76 -11.17 2.28
N GLU A 108 -23.64 -11.55 3.20
CA GLU A 108 -25.03 -11.84 2.91
C GLU A 108 -25.78 -10.55 2.60
N GLY A 109 -26.37 -10.49 1.41
CA GLY A 109 -27.16 -9.37 0.94
C GLY A 109 -26.34 -8.31 0.19
N PRO A 110 -26.99 -7.55 -0.72
CA PRO A 110 -26.39 -6.34 -1.26
C PRO A 110 -26.07 -5.37 -0.11
N CYS A 111 -25.01 -4.58 -0.26
CA CYS A 111 -24.78 -3.46 0.64
C CYS A 111 -26.03 -2.56 0.70
N ASP A 112 -26.23 -1.88 1.84
CA ASP A 112 -27.28 -0.87 1.99
C ASP A 112 -27.25 0.12 0.80
N VAL A 113 -28.39 0.77 0.50
CA VAL A 113 -28.61 1.59 -0.71
C VAL A 113 -27.56 2.70 -0.97
N ASP A 114 -26.74 3.05 0.02
CA ASP A 114 -25.68 4.07 -0.07
C ASP A 114 -24.26 3.53 0.21
N LYS A 115 -24.09 2.21 0.27
CA LYS A 115 -22.82 1.55 0.56
C LYS A 115 -22.37 0.67 -0.60
N VAL A 116 -21.06 0.56 -0.74
CA VAL A 116 -20.39 -0.32 -1.69
C VAL A 116 -19.51 -1.30 -0.95
N PHE A 117 -19.33 -2.48 -1.53
CA PHE A 117 -18.44 -3.48 -0.96
C PHE A 117 -16.99 -3.10 -1.23
N ASP A 118 -16.23 -2.82 -0.18
CA ASP A 118 -14.80 -2.59 -0.28
C ASP A 118 -14.04 -3.93 -0.21
N PHE A 119 -13.52 -4.35 -1.36
CA PHE A 119 -12.75 -5.59 -1.51
C PHE A 119 -11.41 -5.58 -0.74
N VAL A 120 -10.93 -4.43 -0.27
CA VAL A 120 -9.72 -4.35 0.57
C VAL A 120 -10.03 -4.70 2.01
N THR A 121 -11.10 -4.11 2.56
CA THR A 121 -11.48 -4.29 3.97
C THR A 121 -12.43 -5.46 4.19
N GLY A 122 -13.15 -5.88 3.15
CA GLY A 122 -14.22 -6.87 3.23
C GLY A 122 -15.50 -6.34 3.85
N GLU A 123 -15.71 -5.02 3.85
CA GLU A 123 -16.86 -4.37 4.49
C GLU A 123 -17.71 -3.58 3.50
N CYS A 124 -19.01 -3.46 3.77
CA CYS A 124 -19.86 -2.48 3.10
C CYS A 124 -19.60 -1.10 3.72
N VAL A 125 -18.98 -0.22 2.96
CA VAL A 125 -18.59 1.14 3.38
C VAL A 125 -19.28 2.17 2.48
N LEU A 126 -19.30 3.44 2.88
CA LEU A 126 -19.78 4.49 1.98
C LEU A 126 -18.89 4.55 0.74
N ASP A 127 -19.42 4.92 -0.41
CA ASP A 127 -18.67 4.95 -1.69
C ASP A 127 -17.39 5.80 -1.58
N GLY A 128 -17.45 6.93 -0.85
CA GLY A 128 -16.28 7.77 -0.56
C GLY A 128 -15.20 7.08 0.29
N ASP A 129 -15.60 6.25 1.24
CA ASP A 129 -14.68 5.54 2.15
C ASP A 129 -14.00 4.38 1.45
N ALA A 130 -14.70 3.67 0.55
CA ALA A 130 -14.09 2.65 -0.28
C ALA A 130 -12.90 3.25 -1.03
N LEU A 131 -13.08 4.43 -1.65
CA LEU A 131 -12.07 5.09 -2.46
C LEU A 131 -10.92 5.72 -1.65
N ALA A 132 -11.06 5.85 -0.33
CA ALA A 132 -10.02 6.38 0.56
C ALA A 132 -8.71 5.58 0.48
N ARG A 133 -8.79 4.27 0.20
CA ARG A 133 -7.62 3.38 -0.03
C ARG A 133 -6.64 3.89 -1.09
N LYS A 134 -7.11 4.72 -2.03
CA LYS A 134 -6.31 5.30 -3.12
C LYS A 134 -5.50 6.52 -2.69
N GLN A 135 -5.84 7.07 -1.52
CA GLN A 135 -5.22 8.22 -0.86
C GLN A 135 -4.29 7.80 0.29
N PHE A 136 -4.22 6.49 0.55
CA PHE A 136 -3.19 5.94 1.42
C PHE A 136 -1.86 6.00 0.67
N GLY A 137 -0.78 5.84 1.41
CA GLY A 137 0.55 5.89 0.86
C GLY A 137 1.35 7.06 1.38
N ASP A 138 2.55 7.20 0.81
CA ASP A 138 3.40 8.32 1.11
C ASP A 138 2.79 9.61 0.52
N PRO A 139 2.55 10.65 1.32
CA PRO A 139 2.10 11.93 0.81
C PRO A 139 3.07 12.54 -0.23
N ASP A 140 4.36 12.23 -0.21
CA ASP A 140 5.30 12.79 -1.20
C ASP A 140 5.19 12.09 -2.58
N ASP A 141 4.73 10.83 -2.60
CA ASP A 141 4.40 10.08 -3.81
C ASP A 141 2.90 10.18 -4.18
N ASP A 142 2.21 11.16 -3.58
CA ASP A 142 0.75 11.24 -3.60
C ASP A 142 0.23 11.49 -5.02
N PRO A 143 -0.71 10.67 -5.51
CA PRO A 143 -1.48 11.00 -6.69
C PRO A 143 -2.04 12.44 -6.63
N ASN A 144 -2.35 12.99 -5.45
CA ASN A 144 -2.98 14.29 -5.26
C ASN A 144 -2.22 15.50 -5.82
N ASN A 145 -0.95 15.31 -6.23
CA ASN A 145 -0.05 16.37 -6.68
C ASN A 145 0.05 17.50 -5.63
N ASP A 146 0.01 17.11 -4.36
CA ASP A 146 0.10 18.01 -3.23
C ASP A 146 1.57 18.09 -2.79
N PRO A 147 2.23 19.26 -2.80
CA PRO A 147 3.55 19.39 -2.19
C PRO A 147 3.45 19.31 -0.66
N ASN A 148 3.59 18.09 -0.15
CA ASN A 148 3.44 17.77 1.27
C ASN A 148 4.59 18.26 2.17
N ASP A 149 5.69 18.77 1.58
CA ASP A 149 6.79 19.45 2.28
C ASP A 149 6.31 20.56 3.24
N CYS A 150 5.10 21.07 3.06
CA CYS A 150 4.52 22.16 3.84
C CYS A 150 3.31 21.80 4.70
N GLN A 151 2.89 20.54 4.74
CA GLN A 151 1.65 20.10 5.38
C GLN A 151 1.85 19.33 6.69
N GLY A 152 3.02 19.50 7.33
CA GLY A 152 3.27 18.95 8.67
C GLY A 152 3.88 17.56 8.69
N ASN A 153 4.60 17.21 7.61
CA ASN A 153 5.50 16.08 7.43
C ASN A 153 5.29 14.86 8.35
N PRO A 154 4.69 13.77 7.86
CA PRO A 154 3.88 13.65 6.66
C PRO A 154 2.42 13.41 7.05
N ILE A 155 1.71 14.49 7.39
CA ILE A 155 0.24 14.44 7.41
C ILE A 155 -0.24 14.81 6.02
N ASN A 156 -1.06 13.96 5.40
CA ASN A 156 -1.81 14.32 4.20
C ASN A 156 -2.97 15.24 4.62
N ALA A 157 -2.89 16.55 4.36
CA ALA A 157 -3.93 17.47 4.85
C ALA A 157 -5.27 17.30 4.12
N ALA A 158 -5.35 16.56 3.00
CA ALA A 158 -6.62 16.31 2.33
C ALA A 158 -7.52 15.35 3.12
N ILE A 159 -6.91 14.37 3.80
CA ILE A 159 -7.64 13.28 4.50
C ILE A 159 -7.25 13.08 5.96
N GLY A 160 -6.20 13.74 6.43
CA GLY A 160 -5.67 13.60 7.79
C GLY A 160 -4.98 12.28 8.10
N ASN A 161 -4.56 11.57 7.06
CA ASN A 161 -3.69 10.43 7.22
C ASN A 161 -2.30 10.88 7.67
N LYS A 162 -1.90 10.49 8.88
CA LYS A 162 -0.52 10.58 9.33
C LYS A 162 0.27 9.38 8.82
N PHE A 163 1.20 9.63 7.92
CA PHE A 163 2.14 8.65 7.41
C PHE A 163 3.44 8.68 8.24
N GLN A 164 4.10 7.56 8.55
CA GLN A 164 5.44 7.60 9.20
C GLN A 164 6.39 6.62 8.53
N ARG A 165 7.59 7.09 8.18
CA ARG A 165 8.64 6.29 7.54
C ARG A 165 9.77 5.98 8.53
N GLU A 166 10.15 4.73 8.65
CA GLU A 166 11.24 4.27 9.53
C GLU A 166 12.18 3.31 8.79
N SER A 167 13.43 3.73 8.55
CA SER A 167 14.41 2.91 7.83
C SER A 167 15.21 2.03 8.78
N ASP A 168 15.07 0.71 8.63
CA ASP A 168 15.74 -0.27 9.50
C ASP A 168 17.04 -0.80 8.87
N PHE A 169 17.07 -0.91 7.55
CA PHE A 169 18.21 -1.41 6.78
C PHE A 169 18.28 -0.79 5.37
N ALA A 170 19.52 -0.53 4.92
CA ALA A 170 19.87 -0.35 3.51
C ALA A 170 21.29 -0.88 3.32
N ASP A 171 21.53 -1.61 2.24
CA ASP A 171 22.90 -2.00 1.85
C ASP A 171 23.65 -0.82 1.22
N ALA A 172 24.94 -1.03 0.93
CA ALA A 172 25.79 0.05 0.42
C ALA A 172 25.37 0.55 -0.99
N ASP A 173 24.78 -0.33 -1.79
CA ASP A 173 24.35 -0.04 -3.16
C ASP A 173 22.89 0.46 -3.24
N GLY A 174 22.15 0.37 -2.13
CA GLY A 174 20.75 0.73 -2.01
C GLY A 174 19.77 -0.24 -2.68
N GLU A 175 20.22 -1.43 -3.09
CA GLU A 175 19.33 -2.42 -3.73
C GLU A 175 18.48 -3.15 -2.68
N LEU A 176 19.09 -3.67 -1.63
CA LEU A 176 18.35 -4.18 -0.48
C LEU A 176 18.12 -3.06 0.52
N ALA A 177 16.84 -2.75 0.75
CA ALA A 177 16.41 -1.85 1.79
C ALA A 177 15.18 -2.41 2.50
N PHE A 178 15.06 -2.08 3.79
CA PHE A 178 13.89 -2.39 4.58
C PHE A 178 13.48 -1.13 5.33
N THR A 179 12.36 -0.57 4.89
CA THR A 179 11.73 0.60 5.49
C THR A 179 10.31 0.21 5.88
N ARG A 180 9.90 0.62 7.09
CA ARG A 180 8.54 0.49 7.58
C ARG A 180 7.75 1.78 7.32
N PHE A 181 6.48 1.60 7.01
CA PHE A 181 5.54 2.67 6.68
C PHE A 181 4.31 2.53 7.55
N TYR A 182 4.03 3.52 8.38
CA TYR A 182 2.79 3.60 9.16
C TYR A 182 1.77 4.48 8.45
N ASN A 183 0.49 4.16 8.59
CA ASN A 183 -0.62 4.94 8.07
C ASN A 183 -1.70 5.05 9.16
N SER A 184 -2.10 6.25 9.56
CA SER A 184 -3.16 6.40 10.57
C SER A 184 -4.56 6.15 10.01
N ALA A 185 -4.76 6.19 8.69
CA ALA A 185 -6.07 5.90 8.09
C ALA A 185 -6.50 4.44 8.29
N ASP A 186 -5.57 3.52 8.52
CA ASP A 186 -5.86 2.13 8.93
C ASP A 186 -5.15 1.67 10.21
N GLY A 187 -4.28 2.51 10.77
CA GLY A 187 -3.52 2.25 11.98
C GLY A 187 -2.50 1.12 11.84
N ARG A 188 -2.03 0.81 10.62
CA ARG A 188 -1.14 -0.32 10.35
C ARG A 188 0.26 0.11 9.97
N TRP A 189 1.22 -0.73 10.35
CA TRP A 189 2.58 -0.71 9.80
C TRP A 189 2.67 -1.69 8.63
N ARG A 190 3.27 -1.22 7.54
CA ARG A 190 3.71 -1.99 6.37
C ARG A 190 5.21 -1.82 6.19
N HIS A 191 5.79 -2.47 5.20
CA HIS A 191 7.21 -2.36 4.88
C HIS A 191 7.46 -2.56 3.38
N THR A 192 8.69 -2.29 2.93
CA THR A 192 9.17 -2.39 1.52
C THR A 192 8.82 -3.69 0.77
N TYR A 193 8.42 -4.75 1.49
CA TYR A 193 8.04 -6.05 0.93
C TYR A 193 6.60 -6.47 1.26
N SER A 194 5.76 -5.53 1.70
CA SER A 194 4.36 -5.76 2.07
C SER A 194 3.39 -5.69 0.89
N ALA A 195 3.87 -5.35 -0.32
CA ALA A 195 2.99 -5.34 -1.48
C ALA A 195 2.33 -6.71 -1.65
N ASN A 196 1.01 -6.72 -1.78
CA ASN A 196 0.22 -7.93 -1.90
C ASN A 196 -0.88 -7.79 -2.95
N LEU A 197 -1.33 -8.94 -3.45
CA LEU A 197 -2.42 -9.00 -4.43
C LEU A 197 -3.50 -9.94 -3.93
N ILE A 198 -4.67 -9.41 -3.61
CA ILE A 198 -5.83 -10.23 -3.27
C ILE A 198 -6.63 -10.46 -4.55
N VAL A 199 -6.87 -11.72 -4.93
CA VAL A 199 -7.57 -12.07 -6.18
C VAL A 199 -8.88 -12.78 -5.87
N GLY A 200 -10.00 -12.14 -6.20
CA GLY A 200 -11.35 -12.67 -6.04
C GLY A 200 -12.04 -12.99 -7.36
N MET A 201 -13.35 -13.27 -7.29
CA MET A 201 -14.17 -13.51 -8.48
C MET A 201 -14.34 -12.23 -9.27
N GLY A 202 -13.63 -12.11 -10.38
CA GLY A 202 -13.77 -10.99 -11.30
C GLY A 202 -13.13 -9.68 -10.85
N VAL A 203 -12.39 -9.68 -9.74
CA VAL A 203 -11.67 -8.51 -9.22
C VAL A 203 -10.35 -8.90 -8.60
N ALA A 204 -9.34 -8.05 -8.73
CA ALA A 204 -8.10 -8.13 -7.98
C ALA A 204 -7.83 -6.80 -7.27
N SER A 205 -7.35 -6.87 -6.03
CA SER A 205 -6.95 -5.73 -5.21
C SER A 205 -5.45 -5.78 -4.99
N LEU A 206 -4.74 -4.78 -5.51
CA LEU A 206 -3.31 -4.60 -5.29
C LEU A 206 -3.13 -3.57 -4.18
N THR A 207 -2.48 -3.94 -3.08
CA THR A 207 -1.99 -2.97 -2.09
C THR A 207 -0.47 -2.90 -2.19
N LEU A 208 0.08 -1.70 -2.31
CA LEU A 208 1.53 -1.47 -2.33
C LEU A 208 2.09 -1.35 -0.90
N ASP A 209 3.41 -1.26 -0.80
CA ASP A 209 4.14 -1.20 0.48
C ASP A 209 3.84 0.06 1.31
N ASP A 210 3.49 1.16 0.65
CA ASP A 210 3.04 2.40 1.28
C ASP A 210 1.58 2.33 1.79
N GLY A 211 0.84 1.27 1.42
CA GLY A 211 -0.55 1.05 1.79
C GLY A 211 -1.57 1.58 0.80
N ARG A 212 -1.15 2.23 -0.28
CA ARG A 212 -2.04 2.59 -1.38
C ARG A 212 -2.59 1.34 -2.03
N ALA A 213 -3.90 1.32 -2.28
CA ALA A 213 -4.55 0.21 -2.96
C ALA A 213 -5.30 0.63 -4.23
N SER A 214 -5.30 -0.27 -5.21
CA SER A 214 -5.98 -0.14 -6.50
C SER A 214 -6.74 -1.41 -6.85
N LEU A 215 -7.94 -1.26 -7.42
CA LEU A 215 -8.72 -2.39 -7.91
C LEU A 215 -8.54 -2.60 -9.42
N PHE A 216 -8.66 -3.85 -9.82
CA PHE A 216 -8.67 -4.30 -11.21
C PHE A 216 -9.85 -5.22 -11.44
N ALA A 217 -10.70 -4.92 -12.41
CA ALA A 217 -11.70 -5.86 -12.89
C ALA A 217 -11.00 -6.96 -13.70
N VAL A 218 -11.22 -8.22 -13.34
CA VAL A 218 -10.58 -9.40 -13.95
C VAL A 218 -11.59 -10.14 -14.81
N THR A 219 -11.30 -10.28 -16.10
CA THR A 219 -12.09 -11.10 -17.04
C THR A 219 -11.16 -12.05 -17.79
N GLY A 220 -11.16 -13.33 -17.42
CA GLY A 220 -10.20 -14.30 -17.94
C GLY A 220 -8.76 -13.96 -17.54
N SER A 221 -7.91 -13.67 -18.52
CA SER A 221 -6.52 -13.21 -18.31
C SER A 221 -6.34 -11.70 -18.35
N VAL A 222 -7.41 -10.95 -18.64
CA VAL A 222 -7.39 -9.49 -18.75
C VAL A 222 -7.73 -8.90 -17.39
N ALA A 223 -6.88 -7.99 -16.91
CA ALA A 223 -7.15 -7.17 -15.72
C ALA A 223 -7.19 -5.70 -16.13
N THR A 224 -8.32 -5.04 -15.88
CA THR A 224 -8.56 -3.64 -16.23
C THR A 224 -8.60 -2.83 -14.95
N GLY A 225 -7.62 -1.93 -14.76
CA GLY A 225 -7.55 -1.05 -13.60
C GLY A 225 -8.68 -0.01 -13.59
N GLU A 226 -8.97 0.52 -12.41
CA GLU A 226 -9.81 1.71 -12.26
C GLU A 226 -9.26 2.92 -13.04
N SER A 227 -10.09 3.92 -13.33
CA SER A 227 -9.76 5.04 -14.23
C SER A 227 -8.51 5.83 -13.86
N SER A 228 -8.16 5.92 -12.57
CA SER A 228 -6.95 6.60 -12.10
C SER A 228 -5.76 5.66 -11.87
N GLU A 229 -5.93 4.35 -12.03
CA GLU A 229 -4.83 3.38 -12.02
C GLU A 229 -4.07 3.51 -13.33
N ARG A 230 -2.75 3.76 -13.23
CA ARG A 230 -1.90 4.05 -14.39
C ARG A 230 -0.95 2.90 -14.72
N GLY A 231 -0.76 1.99 -13.79
CA GLY A 231 -0.06 0.73 -14.01
C GLY A 231 -0.97 -0.30 -14.66
N SER A 232 -0.38 -1.46 -14.96
CA SER A 232 -1.08 -2.57 -15.59
C SER A 232 -0.88 -3.84 -14.79
N LEU A 233 -1.97 -4.54 -14.50
CA LEU A 233 -1.94 -5.89 -13.95
C LEU A 233 -2.17 -6.89 -15.09
N SER A 234 -1.44 -7.99 -15.09
CA SER A 234 -1.62 -9.06 -16.08
C SER A 234 -1.33 -10.42 -15.46
N ARG A 235 -1.94 -11.47 -16.02
CA ARG A 235 -1.71 -12.85 -15.58
C ARG A 235 -0.79 -13.57 -16.57
N SER A 236 0.25 -14.22 -16.05
CA SER A 236 1.19 -15.05 -16.81
C SER A 236 1.31 -16.43 -16.14
N GLY A 237 0.59 -17.42 -16.69
CA GLY A 237 0.45 -18.74 -16.05
C GLY A 237 -0.22 -18.63 -14.68
N SER A 238 0.45 -19.14 -13.64
CA SER A 238 0.00 -19.04 -12.24
C SER A 238 0.41 -17.74 -11.56
N LYS A 239 1.18 -16.86 -12.22
CA LYS A 239 1.70 -15.63 -11.64
C LYS A 239 0.89 -14.41 -12.08
N TRP A 240 0.90 -13.40 -11.24
CA TRP A 240 0.41 -12.06 -11.56
C TRP A 240 1.57 -11.08 -11.65
N ILE A 241 1.52 -10.18 -12.62
CA ILE A 241 2.56 -9.19 -12.89
C ILE A 241 1.90 -7.82 -12.91
N TYR A 242 2.27 -6.98 -11.95
CA TYR A 242 1.95 -5.56 -11.96
C TYR A 242 3.15 -4.76 -12.45
N SER A 243 2.94 -3.90 -13.43
CA SER A 243 3.92 -2.92 -13.89
C SER A 243 3.46 -1.53 -13.49
N SER A 244 4.23 -0.84 -12.65
CA SER A 244 3.97 0.54 -12.24
C SER A 244 4.18 1.47 -13.44
N PRO A 245 3.62 2.70 -13.40
CA PRO A 245 3.95 3.73 -14.39
C PRO A 245 5.46 3.96 -14.47
N ALA A 246 6.12 4.03 -13.30
CA ALA A 246 7.56 4.25 -13.18
C ALA A 246 8.43 3.07 -13.67
N ASN A 247 7.81 1.99 -14.17
CA ASN A 247 8.45 0.78 -14.72
C ASN A 247 9.04 -0.16 -13.66
N ASP A 248 8.59 -0.03 -12.42
CA ASP A 248 8.79 -1.07 -11.42
C ASP A 248 7.85 -2.23 -11.71
N VAL A 249 8.33 -3.45 -11.48
CA VAL A 249 7.56 -4.65 -11.75
C VAL A 249 7.51 -5.54 -10.53
N TYR A 250 6.28 -5.82 -10.11
CA TYR A 250 5.94 -6.68 -8.98
C TYR A 250 5.39 -7.99 -9.54
N THR A 251 5.97 -9.11 -9.13
CA THR A 251 5.51 -10.44 -9.51
C THR A 251 4.96 -11.16 -8.30
N PHE A 252 3.69 -11.55 -8.36
CA PHE A 252 3.00 -12.29 -7.32
C PHE A 252 2.81 -13.76 -7.74
N ASN A 253 2.83 -14.67 -6.76
CA ASN A 253 2.41 -16.05 -6.99
C ASN A 253 0.87 -16.15 -7.12
N GLY A 254 0.35 -17.38 -7.30
CA GLY A 254 -1.08 -17.61 -7.44
C GLY A 254 -1.88 -17.25 -6.18
N GLN A 255 -1.21 -17.22 -5.02
CA GLN A 255 -1.78 -16.82 -3.74
C GLN A 255 -1.65 -15.31 -3.47
N GLY A 256 -1.09 -14.53 -4.40
CA GLY A 256 -0.99 -13.08 -4.23
C GLY A 256 0.20 -12.58 -3.42
N GLN A 257 1.14 -13.46 -3.06
CA GLN A 257 2.35 -13.09 -2.32
C GLN A 257 3.43 -12.58 -3.28
N LEU A 258 4.13 -11.51 -2.90
CA LEU A 258 5.22 -10.94 -3.69
C LEU A 258 6.39 -11.93 -3.77
N THR A 259 6.78 -12.33 -4.96
CA THR A 259 7.90 -13.28 -5.21
C THR A 259 9.09 -12.63 -5.91
N SER A 260 8.87 -11.50 -6.57
CA SER A 260 9.94 -10.74 -7.22
C SER A 260 9.53 -9.27 -7.34
N TYR A 261 10.49 -8.38 -7.07
CA TYR A 261 10.42 -6.96 -7.33
C TYR A 261 11.58 -6.58 -8.24
N ARG A 262 11.28 -5.90 -9.35
CA ARG A 262 12.29 -5.32 -10.24
C ARG A 262 12.07 -3.81 -10.30
N GLY A 263 13.06 -3.05 -9.84
CA GLY A 263 12.99 -1.59 -9.91
C GLY A 263 13.16 -1.09 -11.35
N ALA A 264 12.83 0.18 -11.57
CA ALA A 264 13.01 0.86 -12.86
C ALA A 264 14.46 0.83 -13.42
N ASN A 265 15.46 0.61 -12.55
CA ASN A 265 16.87 0.46 -12.91
C ASN A 265 17.25 -0.94 -13.41
N GLY A 266 16.30 -1.89 -13.44
CA GLY A 266 16.50 -3.27 -13.89
C GLY A 266 17.02 -4.23 -12.81
N LEU A 267 17.46 -3.71 -11.66
CA LEU A 267 17.87 -4.54 -10.52
C LEU A 267 16.67 -5.31 -9.97
N THR A 268 16.90 -6.57 -9.61
CA THR A 268 15.82 -7.51 -9.29
C THR A 268 16.08 -8.17 -7.95
N GLN A 269 15.08 -8.11 -7.09
CA GLN A 269 15.02 -8.78 -5.81
C GLN A 269 14.04 -9.95 -5.91
N THR A 270 14.41 -11.08 -5.32
CA THR A 270 13.58 -12.30 -5.30
C THR A 270 13.27 -12.69 -3.86
N LEU A 271 12.02 -13.05 -3.60
CA LEU A 271 11.52 -13.40 -2.28
C LEU A 271 11.16 -14.88 -2.23
N THR A 272 11.64 -15.57 -1.21
CA THR A 272 11.25 -16.95 -0.88
C THR A 272 10.64 -17.02 0.51
N TYR A 273 9.62 -17.86 0.64
CA TYR A 273 8.84 -18.00 1.86
C TYR A 273 9.13 -19.37 2.49
N GLY A 274 9.19 -19.41 3.82
CA GLY A 274 9.32 -20.61 4.63
C GLY A 274 8.95 -20.31 6.07
N PHE A 275 9.43 -21.14 7.00
CA PHE A 275 9.18 -20.98 8.43
C PHE A 275 10.50 -20.94 9.21
N ASP A 276 10.53 -20.19 10.32
CA ASP A 276 11.58 -20.31 11.32
C ASP A 276 11.27 -21.46 12.32
N ALA A 277 12.16 -21.67 13.29
CA ALA A 277 12.00 -22.72 14.30
C ALA A 277 10.79 -22.51 15.23
N ASN A 278 10.24 -21.29 15.28
CA ASN A 278 9.07 -20.93 16.06
C ASN A 278 7.80 -20.84 15.19
N PHE A 279 7.86 -21.33 13.96
CA PHE A 279 6.79 -21.27 12.97
C PHE A 279 6.38 -19.85 12.53
N ASN A 280 7.20 -18.83 12.78
CA ASN A 280 6.98 -17.54 12.14
C ASN A 280 7.22 -17.67 10.64
N ILE A 281 6.46 -16.93 9.82
CA ILE A 281 6.66 -16.87 8.39
C ILE A 281 8.01 -16.18 8.14
N LYS A 282 8.96 -16.93 7.60
CA LYS A 282 10.30 -16.47 7.26
C LYS A 282 10.35 -16.11 5.79
N VAL A 283 10.71 -14.86 5.49
CA VAL A 283 10.89 -14.36 4.14
C VAL A 283 12.37 -14.08 3.92
N THR A 284 12.95 -14.70 2.89
CA THR A 284 14.33 -14.42 2.46
C THR A 284 14.27 -13.64 1.15
N VAL A 285 14.83 -12.44 1.17
CA VAL A 285 15.00 -11.58 0.01
C VAL A 285 16.45 -11.71 -0.48
N LYS A 286 16.62 -11.94 -1.78
CA LYS A 286 17.93 -12.01 -2.44
C LYS A 286 17.99 -10.99 -3.56
N ASP A 287 19.03 -10.16 -3.56
CA ASP A 287 19.27 -9.14 -4.59
C ASP A 287 19.93 -9.71 -5.85
N SER A 288 20.19 -8.84 -6.83
CA SER A 288 20.83 -9.18 -8.09
C SER A 288 22.28 -9.68 -7.97
N ARG A 289 22.97 -9.34 -6.87
CA ARG A 289 24.37 -9.71 -6.58
C ARG A 289 24.50 -10.93 -5.66
N GLY A 290 23.37 -11.39 -5.12
CA GLY A 290 23.26 -12.53 -4.23
C GLY A 290 23.37 -12.22 -2.73
N HIS A 291 23.40 -10.95 -2.33
CA HIS A 291 23.24 -10.58 -0.93
C HIS A 291 21.82 -10.92 -0.45
N THR A 292 21.68 -11.09 0.86
CA THR A 292 20.41 -11.51 1.46
C THR A 292 19.98 -10.61 2.60
N LEU A 293 18.66 -10.49 2.70
CA LEU A 293 17.95 -9.90 3.81
C LEU A 293 16.86 -10.90 4.22
N VAL A 294 16.73 -11.17 5.50
CA VAL A 294 15.76 -12.13 6.03
C VAL A 294 14.93 -11.44 7.09
N PHE A 295 13.62 -11.47 6.94
CA PHE A 295 12.70 -11.04 7.99
C PHE A 295 11.71 -12.16 8.34
N THR A 296 11.21 -12.12 9.56
CA THR A 296 10.15 -13.01 10.02
C THR A 296 8.94 -12.21 10.42
N LYS A 297 7.75 -12.77 10.22
CA LYS A 297 6.48 -12.22 10.67
C LYS A 297 5.63 -13.29 11.31
N ASP A 298 4.81 -12.92 12.27
CA ASP A 298 3.83 -13.82 12.86
C ASP A 298 2.62 -14.02 11.93
N PHE A 299 1.64 -14.80 12.38
CA PHE A 299 0.42 -15.06 11.62
C PHE A 299 -0.55 -13.89 11.58
N SER A 300 -0.36 -12.88 12.43
CA SER A 300 -1.07 -11.60 12.35
C SER A 300 -0.37 -10.62 11.39
N GLU A 301 0.59 -11.11 10.59
CA GLU A 301 1.40 -10.34 9.65
C GLU A 301 2.30 -9.28 10.33
N GLN A 302 2.52 -9.39 11.65
CA GLN A 302 3.38 -8.48 12.40
C GLN A 302 4.85 -8.92 12.28
N LEU A 303 5.75 -7.98 11.96
CA LEU A 303 7.19 -8.27 11.89
C LEU A 303 7.70 -8.72 13.26
N VAL A 304 8.45 -9.82 13.31
CA VAL A 304 9.09 -10.32 14.54
C VAL A 304 10.57 -9.99 14.53
N SER A 305 11.25 -10.23 13.40
CA SER A 305 12.68 -9.95 13.25
C SER A 305 13.05 -9.55 11.83
N LEU A 306 14.19 -8.87 11.71
CA LEU A 306 14.88 -8.55 10.47
C LEU A 306 16.37 -8.84 10.69
N SER A 307 17.04 -9.41 9.68
CA SER A 307 18.48 -9.67 9.72
C SER A 307 19.09 -9.55 8.33
N SER A 308 20.28 -8.97 8.28
CA SER A 308 21.17 -8.98 7.13
C SER A 308 22.62 -8.90 7.63
N THR A 309 23.59 -8.80 6.73
CA THR A 309 25.02 -8.78 7.08
C THR A 309 25.32 -7.65 8.09
N GLY A 310 25.69 -8.03 9.32
CA GLY A 310 26.09 -7.09 10.37
C GLY A 310 24.95 -6.30 11.04
N VAL A 311 23.68 -6.56 10.67
CA VAL A 311 22.49 -5.86 11.20
C VAL A 311 21.43 -6.87 11.61
N SER A 312 20.87 -6.72 12.80
CA SER A 312 19.64 -7.41 13.21
C SER A 312 18.68 -6.44 13.89
N VAL A 313 17.38 -6.57 13.64
CA VAL A 313 16.33 -5.80 14.29
C VAL A 313 15.28 -6.76 14.85
N THR A 314 14.80 -6.50 16.05
CA THR A 314 13.65 -7.21 16.66
C THR A 314 12.55 -6.23 16.97
N TYR A 315 11.31 -6.65 16.79
CA TYR A 315 10.13 -5.82 16.98
C TYR A 315 9.27 -6.39 18.10
N THR A 316 8.68 -5.53 18.92
CA THR A 316 7.79 -5.93 20.01
C THR A 316 6.48 -5.16 19.94
N TYR A 317 5.38 -5.81 20.29
CA TYR A 317 4.03 -5.25 20.16
C TYR A 317 3.30 -5.27 21.50
N SER A 318 2.26 -4.46 21.62
CA SER A 318 1.24 -4.61 22.67
C SER A 318 0.34 -5.81 22.39
N ASP A 319 -0.50 -6.18 23.37
CA ASP A 319 -1.50 -7.23 23.21
C ASP A 319 -2.56 -6.87 22.13
N GLU A 320 -2.76 -5.58 21.85
CA GLU A 320 -3.64 -5.05 20.80
C GLU A 320 -2.97 -5.00 19.41
N GLY A 321 -1.71 -5.41 19.32
CA GLY A 321 -0.93 -5.45 18.08
C GLY A 321 -0.31 -4.11 17.67
N GLN A 322 -0.15 -3.17 18.60
CA GLN A 322 0.56 -1.91 18.35
C GLN A 322 2.07 -2.13 18.43
N LEU A 323 2.84 -1.72 17.42
CA LEU A 323 4.30 -1.83 17.48
C LEU A 323 4.85 -0.90 18.56
N GLN A 324 5.39 -1.43 19.66
CA GLN A 324 5.92 -0.60 20.75
C GLN A 324 7.39 -0.23 20.57
N GLN A 325 8.21 -1.13 20.02
CA GLN A 325 9.65 -0.93 19.94
C GLN A 325 10.29 -1.66 18.77
N ALA A 326 11.25 -1.01 18.12
CA ALA A 326 12.20 -1.61 17.20
C ALA A 326 13.59 -1.54 17.82
N THR A 327 14.22 -2.69 18.07
CA THR A 327 15.55 -2.78 18.67
C THR A 327 16.54 -3.24 17.64
N ARG A 328 17.43 -2.33 17.24
CA ARG A 328 18.42 -2.51 16.18
C ARG A 328 19.80 -2.78 16.79
N LYS A 329 20.46 -3.82 16.32
CA LYS A 329 21.83 -4.18 16.70
C LYS A 329 22.73 -4.16 15.47
N VAL A 330 23.78 -3.34 15.53
CA VAL A 330 24.80 -3.22 14.48
C VAL A 330 26.17 -3.30 15.10
N GLN A 331 27.00 -4.23 14.61
CA GLN A 331 28.38 -4.43 15.09
C GLN A 331 28.47 -4.51 16.64
N GLY A 332 27.48 -5.13 17.29
CA GLY A 332 27.43 -5.27 18.75
C GLY A 332 26.83 -4.08 19.52
N LYS A 333 26.61 -2.93 18.88
CA LYS A 333 25.89 -1.79 19.48
C LYS A 333 24.39 -1.96 19.31
N THR A 334 23.64 -1.81 20.40
CA THR A 334 22.18 -1.86 20.42
C THR A 334 21.61 -0.46 20.56
N THR A 335 20.63 -0.11 19.73
CA THR A 335 19.81 1.10 19.81
C THR A 335 18.35 0.71 19.72
N SER A 336 17.46 1.47 20.35
CA SER A 336 16.03 1.18 20.30
C SER A 336 15.25 2.45 20.02
N ARG A 337 14.24 2.32 19.16
CA ARG A 337 13.25 3.34 18.88
C ARG A 337 11.90 2.87 19.41
N ARG A 338 11.19 3.74 20.14
CA ARG A 338 9.89 3.39 20.75
C ARG A 338 8.77 4.22 20.14
N TYR A 339 7.60 3.61 20.03
CA TYR A 339 6.39 4.17 19.42
C TYR A 339 5.29 4.16 20.47
N VAL A 340 4.50 5.23 20.57
CA VAL A 340 3.46 5.36 21.60
C VAL A 340 2.10 5.68 21.01
N TYR A 341 1.08 5.09 21.63
CA TYR A 341 -0.32 5.09 21.20
C TYR A 341 -1.19 5.51 22.39
N GLU A 342 -1.28 6.80 22.62
CA GLU A 342 -1.87 7.38 23.83
C GLU A 342 -3.32 7.87 23.61
N ASP A 343 -3.84 7.73 22.39
CA ASP A 343 -5.21 8.08 22.03
C ASP A 343 -6.16 6.92 22.41
N VAL A 344 -7.08 7.19 23.33
CA VAL A 344 -8.01 6.20 23.88
C VAL A 344 -9.17 5.92 22.92
N GLU A 345 -9.57 6.91 22.12
CA GLU A 345 -10.64 6.75 21.12
C GLU A 345 -10.12 5.98 19.90
N HIS A 346 -8.84 6.18 19.58
CA HIS A 346 -8.16 5.57 18.45
C HIS A 346 -6.89 4.83 18.89
N PRO A 347 -7.00 3.64 19.51
CA PRO A 347 -5.86 2.96 20.12
C PRO A 347 -4.76 2.64 19.10
N ARG A 348 -5.03 2.53 17.80
CA ARG A 348 -3.99 2.24 16.80
C ARG A 348 -3.27 3.47 16.27
N PHE A 349 -3.55 4.66 16.81
CA PHE A 349 -2.99 5.92 16.33
C PHE A 349 -1.65 6.26 16.96
N LEU A 350 -0.64 6.44 16.11
CA LEU A 350 0.70 6.78 16.54
C LEU A 350 0.73 8.22 17.06
N THR A 351 0.72 8.38 18.38
CA THR A 351 0.74 9.70 19.04
C THR A 351 2.14 10.26 19.29
N GLY A 352 3.17 9.41 19.18
CA GLY A 352 4.54 9.88 19.35
C GLY A 352 5.62 8.82 19.10
N LEU A 353 6.84 9.32 19.04
CA LEU A 353 8.03 8.54 18.76
C LEU A 353 9.17 8.98 19.67
N PHE A 354 9.82 8.02 20.32
CA PHE A 354 11.03 8.25 21.10
C PHE A 354 12.27 7.76 20.34
N ASP A 355 13.26 8.63 20.25
CA ASP A 355 14.54 8.34 19.61
C ASP A 355 15.42 7.40 20.47
N GLU A 356 16.60 7.09 19.96
CA GLU A 356 17.57 6.17 20.55
C GLU A 356 18.19 6.71 21.85
N ARG A 357 17.96 7.99 22.18
CA ARG A 357 18.37 8.65 23.44
C ARG A 357 17.24 8.63 24.48
N GLY A 358 16.06 8.14 24.11
CA GLY A 358 14.87 8.16 24.96
C GLY A 358 14.14 9.50 25.00
N VAL A 359 14.42 10.41 24.07
CA VAL A 359 13.73 11.69 23.94
C VAL A 359 12.53 11.52 23.02
N ARG A 360 11.36 12.06 23.39
CA ARG A 360 10.17 12.11 22.51
C ARG A 360 10.47 13.05 21.35
N ALA A 361 10.92 12.49 20.24
CA ALA A 361 11.43 13.22 19.08
C ALA A 361 10.32 13.72 18.17
N ALA A 362 9.12 13.13 18.24
CA ALA A 362 7.95 13.60 17.52
C ALA A 362 6.64 13.33 18.29
N THR A 363 5.67 14.20 18.05
CA THR A 363 4.32 14.19 18.64
C THR A 363 3.29 14.42 17.56
N TRP A 364 2.22 13.63 17.61
CA TRP A 364 1.05 13.80 16.75
C TRP A 364 -0.23 13.74 17.58
N THR A 365 -1.22 14.52 17.17
CA THR A 365 -2.55 14.54 17.79
C THR A 365 -3.62 14.44 16.73
N TYR A 366 -4.79 13.94 17.12
CA TYR A 366 -5.90 13.62 16.24
C TYR A 366 -7.18 14.30 16.70
N ASP A 367 -8.11 14.54 15.79
CA ASP A 367 -9.49 14.91 16.13
C ASP A 367 -10.35 13.66 16.39
N SER A 368 -11.60 13.86 16.81
CA SER A 368 -12.55 12.77 17.09
C SER A 368 -13.02 11.99 15.86
N GLN A 369 -12.70 12.46 14.64
CA GLN A 369 -12.93 11.73 13.39
C GLN A 369 -11.69 10.93 12.97
N GLY A 370 -10.63 11.00 13.76
CA GLY A 370 -9.40 10.30 13.56
C GLY A 370 -8.44 10.93 12.55
N ARG A 371 -8.61 12.21 12.23
CA ARG A 371 -7.72 12.95 11.35
C ARG A 371 -6.59 13.59 12.15
N ALA A 372 -5.36 13.49 11.67
CA ALA A 372 -4.22 14.14 12.33
C ALA A 372 -4.32 15.67 12.22
N ILE A 373 -4.27 16.36 13.36
CA ILE A 373 -4.43 17.83 13.48
C ILE A 373 -3.16 18.53 13.93
N SER A 374 -2.13 17.80 14.36
CA SER A 374 -0.85 18.38 14.75
C SER A 374 0.31 17.42 14.48
N SER A 375 1.46 18.00 14.11
CA SER A 375 2.76 17.33 14.02
C SER A 375 3.81 18.26 14.59
N GLU A 376 4.63 17.80 15.53
CA GLU A 376 5.72 18.57 16.11
C GLU A 376 6.88 17.68 16.53
N HIS A 377 8.09 18.23 16.54
CA HIS A 377 9.28 17.64 17.10
C HIS A 377 9.46 18.01 18.59
N ALA A 378 10.52 17.46 19.18
CA ALA A 378 10.85 17.69 20.59
C ALA A 378 10.80 19.18 20.97
N GLY A 379 10.05 19.51 22.02
CA GLY A 379 9.91 20.89 22.52
C GLY A 379 9.04 21.80 21.67
N GLY A 380 8.20 21.26 20.77
CA GLY A 380 7.34 22.05 19.88
C GLY A 380 8.06 22.58 18.64
N ALA A 381 9.29 22.11 18.38
CA ALA A 381 10.00 22.42 17.14
C ALA A 381 9.21 21.92 15.94
N ASP A 382 9.26 22.66 14.82
CA ASP A 382 8.55 22.36 13.58
C ASP A 382 7.05 22.04 13.74
N LYS A 383 6.42 22.62 14.77
CA LYS A 383 4.98 22.45 15.01
C LYS A 383 4.15 22.94 13.84
N THR A 384 3.39 22.03 13.26
CA THR A 384 2.37 22.31 12.25
C THR A 384 1.01 21.93 12.80
N VAL A 385 0.01 22.79 12.59
CA VAL A 385 -1.39 22.57 13.02
C VAL A 385 -2.29 22.55 11.79
N ILE A 386 -3.20 21.58 11.73
CA ILE A 386 -4.16 21.43 10.63
C ILE A 386 -5.57 21.56 11.19
N ALA A 387 -6.37 22.43 10.57
CA ALA A 387 -7.80 22.52 10.84
C ALA A 387 -8.58 22.21 9.57
N TYR A 388 -9.44 21.20 9.68
CA TYR A 388 -10.39 20.80 8.64
C TYR A 388 -11.64 21.67 8.77
N VAL A 389 -11.78 22.66 7.88
CA VAL A 389 -12.88 23.63 7.90
C VAL A 389 -14.18 22.98 7.45
N ASP A 390 -14.08 22.16 6.39
CA ASP A 390 -15.17 21.34 5.84
C ASP A 390 -14.56 20.14 5.07
N ASP A 391 -15.40 19.37 4.36
CA ASP A 391 -14.94 18.20 3.59
C ASP A 391 -13.99 18.55 2.44
N ALA A 392 -14.05 19.77 1.91
CA ALA A 392 -13.24 20.21 0.77
C ALA A 392 -12.11 21.17 1.18
N THR A 393 -12.07 21.67 2.41
CA THR A 393 -11.21 22.80 2.79
C THR A 393 -10.42 22.52 4.06
N THR A 394 -9.11 22.69 4.00
CA THR A 394 -8.22 22.62 5.17
C THR A 394 -7.36 23.85 5.28
N THR A 395 -6.99 24.18 6.52
CA THR A 395 -6.02 25.24 6.82
C THR A 395 -4.84 24.62 7.55
N VAL A 396 -3.64 24.98 7.12
CA VAL A 396 -2.38 24.53 7.70
C VAL A 396 -1.65 25.75 8.24
N THR A 397 -1.34 25.71 9.54
CA THR A 397 -0.53 26.71 10.22
C THR A 397 0.85 26.14 10.46
N ASN A 398 1.87 26.76 9.88
CA ASN A 398 3.26 26.31 10.00
C ASN A 398 3.91 26.77 11.33
N PRO A 399 5.16 26.36 11.62
CA PRO A 399 5.85 26.70 12.87
C PRO A 399 6.12 28.19 13.07
N LEU A 400 6.10 28.96 11.99
CA LEU A 400 6.30 30.41 11.96
C LEU A 400 4.97 31.18 12.07
N GLY A 401 3.83 30.48 12.15
CA GLY A 401 2.50 31.06 12.27
C GLY A 401 1.83 31.46 10.95
N HIS A 402 2.46 31.17 9.80
CA HIS A 402 1.83 31.42 8.51
C HIS A 402 0.71 30.41 8.27
N VAL A 403 -0.43 30.91 7.78
CA VAL A 403 -1.62 30.10 7.49
C VAL A 403 -1.80 29.98 5.98
N VAL A 404 -1.93 28.74 5.52
CA VAL A 404 -2.23 28.38 4.13
C VAL A 404 -3.53 27.60 4.11
N THR A 405 -4.44 27.97 3.21
CA THR A 405 -5.70 27.26 2.97
C THR A 405 -5.60 26.45 1.71
N TYR A 406 -5.91 25.16 1.80
CA TYR A 406 -6.00 24.23 0.70
C TYR A 406 -7.46 23.88 0.45
N THR A 407 -7.85 23.86 -0.82
CA THR A 407 -9.18 23.41 -1.25
C THR A 407 -9.01 22.20 -2.17
N TYR A 408 -9.88 21.22 -2.00
CA TYR A 408 -9.83 19.95 -2.70
C TYR A 408 -11.12 19.69 -3.49
N GLY A 409 -10.98 18.98 -4.60
CA GLY A 409 -12.08 18.40 -5.35
C GLY A 409 -11.81 16.93 -5.62
N THR A 410 -12.86 16.12 -5.75
CA THR A 410 -12.72 14.68 -6.00
C THR A 410 -12.54 14.41 -7.48
N VAL A 411 -11.41 13.82 -7.88
CA VAL A 411 -11.15 13.41 -9.27
C VAL A 411 -10.70 11.95 -9.27
N GLY A 412 -11.43 11.11 -10.00
CA GLY A 412 -11.15 9.67 -10.06
C GLY A 412 -11.23 8.97 -8.69
N GLY A 413 -12.04 9.49 -7.76
CA GLY A 413 -12.19 8.92 -6.40
C GLY A 413 -11.10 9.32 -5.42
N THR A 414 -10.37 10.41 -5.67
CA THR A 414 -9.25 10.84 -4.83
C THR A 414 -9.34 12.35 -4.65
N ARG A 415 -9.11 12.90 -3.44
CA ARG A 415 -9.18 14.34 -3.17
C ARG A 415 -7.95 15.04 -3.75
N ARG A 416 -8.15 15.87 -4.76
CA ARG A 416 -7.09 16.60 -5.47
C ARG A 416 -7.14 18.08 -5.14
N MET A 417 -5.99 18.69 -4.88
CA MET A 417 -5.93 20.12 -4.55
C MET A 417 -6.40 20.98 -5.74
N THR A 418 -7.55 21.62 -5.64
CA THR A 418 -8.09 22.51 -6.67
C THR A 418 -7.59 23.95 -6.50
N SER A 419 -7.26 24.36 -5.28
CA SER A 419 -6.61 25.65 -5.04
C SER A 419 -5.84 25.70 -3.74
N VAL A 420 -4.87 26.61 -3.70
CA VAL A 420 -4.16 27.03 -2.50
C VAL A 420 -4.22 28.55 -2.39
N SER A 421 -4.46 29.07 -1.19
CA SER A 421 -4.48 30.50 -0.89
C SER A 421 -3.84 30.78 0.47
N GLY A 422 -3.27 31.97 0.63
CA GLY A 422 -2.61 32.38 1.89
C GLY A 422 -1.22 32.94 1.67
N GLU A 423 -0.49 33.11 2.76
CA GLU A 423 0.84 33.70 2.72
C GLU A 423 1.84 32.75 2.03
N PRO A 424 2.68 33.23 1.11
CA PRO A 424 3.74 32.41 0.55
C PRO A 424 4.70 31.94 1.64
N VAL A 425 4.77 30.63 1.83
CA VAL A 425 5.67 30.01 2.80
C VAL A 425 6.95 29.56 2.08
N PRO A 426 8.15 29.97 2.54
CA PRO A 426 9.40 29.50 1.97
C PRO A 426 9.50 27.96 2.03
N GLY A 427 9.95 27.34 0.94
CA GLY A 427 10.00 25.88 0.81
C GLY A 427 8.72 25.27 0.25
N CYS A 428 7.60 26.00 0.25
CA CYS A 428 6.38 25.55 -0.41
C CYS A 428 6.40 25.92 -1.88
N PRO A 429 6.40 24.96 -2.80
CA PRO A 429 6.52 25.25 -4.23
C PRO A 429 5.28 25.91 -4.83
N ILE A 430 4.19 26.06 -4.05
CA ILE A 430 2.91 26.54 -4.52
C ILE A 430 2.30 27.51 -3.50
N SER A 431 1.95 28.72 -3.95
CA SER A 431 1.13 29.68 -3.21
C SER A 431 0.15 30.37 -4.15
N ASN A 432 -1.03 30.72 -3.63
CA ASN A 432 -2.07 31.46 -4.35
C ASN A 432 -2.27 30.96 -5.80
N SER A 433 -2.59 29.67 -5.94
CA SER A 433 -2.65 28.99 -7.24
C SER A 433 -3.89 28.11 -7.32
N SER A 434 -4.35 27.80 -8.53
CA SER A 434 -5.45 26.86 -8.78
C SER A 434 -5.09 25.80 -9.82
N PHE A 435 -5.79 24.67 -9.75
CA PHE A 435 -5.50 23.49 -10.55
C PHE A 435 -6.77 22.91 -11.16
N THR A 436 -6.64 22.37 -12.37
CA THR A 436 -7.64 21.51 -12.98
C THR A 436 -7.01 20.17 -13.32
N TYR A 437 -7.84 19.15 -13.51
CA TYR A 437 -7.39 17.78 -13.69
C TYR A 437 -8.07 17.13 -14.90
N ASP A 438 -7.36 16.20 -15.54
CA ASP A 438 -7.95 15.31 -16.54
C ASP A 438 -8.73 14.15 -15.89
N ALA A 439 -9.38 13.32 -16.72
CA ALA A 439 -10.18 12.19 -16.24
C ALA A 439 -9.37 11.11 -15.50
N ARG A 440 -8.04 11.10 -15.63
CA ARG A 440 -7.11 10.19 -14.93
C ARG A 440 -6.54 10.84 -13.66
N GLY A 441 -6.96 12.06 -13.32
CA GLY A 441 -6.49 12.80 -12.16
C GLY A 441 -5.13 13.44 -12.36
N GLN A 442 -4.65 13.66 -13.59
CA GLN A 442 -3.38 14.36 -13.82
C GLN A 442 -3.65 15.86 -13.95
N ILE A 443 -2.74 16.74 -13.48
CA ILE A 443 -2.93 18.20 -13.59
C ILE A 443 -3.07 18.58 -15.07
N ALA A 444 -4.23 19.06 -15.48
CA ALA A 444 -4.46 19.56 -16.84
C ALA A 444 -4.01 21.02 -16.97
N THR A 445 -4.28 21.84 -15.95
CA THR A 445 -3.79 23.23 -15.89
C THR A 445 -3.42 23.63 -14.47
N GLN A 446 -2.43 24.50 -14.35
CA GLN A 446 -2.10 25.26 -13.15
C GLN A 446 -2.21 26.75 -13.48
N THR A 447 -2.94 27.51 -12.67
CA THR A 447 -3.00 28.97 -12.74
C THR A 447 -2.27 29.52 -11.53
N ASN A 448 -1.23 30.34 -11.74
CA ASN A 448 -0.49 30.94 -10.64
C ASN A 448 -1.15 32.22 -10.11
N ALA A 449 -0.56 32.82 -9.07
CA ALA A 449 -1.05 34.05 -8.43
C ALA A 449 -1.20 35.26 -9.36
N LEU A 450 -0.48 35.27 -10.49
CA LEU A 450 -0.55 36.33 -11.51
C LEU A 450 -1.59 36.03 -12.59
N GLY A 451 -2.38 34.97 -12.45
CA GLY A 451 -3.32 34.52 -13.46
C GLY A 451 -2.68 33.86 -14.68
N ARG A 452 -1.37 33.57 -14.65
CA ARG A 452 -0.70 32.90 -15.78
C ARG A 452 -0.99 31.40 -15.73
N ILE A 453 -1.46 30.88 -16.86
CA ILE A 453 -1.86 29.48 -17.01
C ILE A 453 -0.69 28.67 -17.57
N THR A 454 -0.37 27.56 -16.91
CA THR A 454 0.46 26.47 -17.44
C THR A 454 -0.43 25.27 -17.71
N ALA A 455 -0.44 24.74 -18.92
CA ALA A 455 -1.22 23.56 -19.30
C ALA A 455 -0.31 22.36 -19.57
N PHE A 456 -0.80 21.17 -19.26
CA PHE A 456 -0.05 19.92 -19.43
C PHE A 456 -0.86 18.92 -20.26
N THR A 457 -0.15 18.09 -21.03
CA THR A 457 -0.72 16.89 -21.65
C THR A 457 0.14 15.69 -21.33
N TYR A 458 -0.45 14.50 -21.40
CA TYR A 458 0.20 13.26 -20.95
C TYR A 458 0.04 12.12 -21.95
N ALA A 459 1.08 11.27 -22.02
CA ALA A 459 1.03 9.97 -22.66
C ALA A 459 0.09 9.01 -21.90
N PRO A 460 -0.31 7.85 -22.49
CA PRO A 460 -1.11 6.83 -21.81
C PRO A 460 -0.54 6.36 -20.46
N GLN A 461 0.79 6.31 -20.33
CA GLN A 461 1.49 5.92 -19.10
C GLN A 461 1.57 7.04 -18.05
N GLY A 462 0.99 8.21 -18.34
CA GLY A 462 0.95 9.35 -17.44
C GLY A 462 2.18 10.26 -17.47
N ARG A 463 3.03 10.13 -18.48
CA ARG A 463 4.22 10.99 -18.66
C ARG A 463 3.87 12.29 -19.37
N ILE A 464 4.42 13.42 -18.92
CA ILE A 464 4.16 14.74 -19.54
C ILE A 464 4.69 14.74 -20.98
N THR A 465 3.81 14.92 -21.95
CA THR A 465 4.17 15.06 -23.37
C THR A 465 4.33 16.52 -23.77
N THR A 466 3.49 17.41 -23.21
CA THR A 466 3.62 18.85 -23.41
C THR A 466 3.43 19.61 -22.11
N LYS A 467 4.18 20.72 -21.98
CA LYS A 467 3.98 21.77 -20.99
C LYS A 467 3.90 23.10 -21.73
N THR A 468 2.73 23.73 -21.73
CA THR A 468 2.50 25.04 -22.36
C THR A 468 2.40 26.10 -21.27
N GLU A 469 3.43 26.93 -21.14
CA GLU A 469 3.49 28.00 -20.15
C GLU A 469 2.92 29.30 -20.72
N ALA A 470 2.32 30.12 -19.86
CA ALA A 470 1.67 31.37 -20.24
C ALA A 470 0.61 31.18 -21.34
N LYS A 471 -0.18 30.11 -21.24
CA LYS A 471 -1.21 29.73 -22.22
C LYS A 471 -2.19 30.88 -22.44
N SER A 472 -2.56 31.11 -23.71
CA SER A 472 -3.46 32.17 -24.16
C SER A 472 -2.94 33.59 -23.93
N THR A 473 -1.62 33.76 -23.82
CA THR A 473 -0.94 35.07 -23.77
C THR A 473 0.09 35.20 -24.91
N PRO A 474 0.54 36.42 -25.25
CA PRO A 474 1.62 36.60 -26.23
C PRO A 474 2.95 35.92 -25.84
N GLU A 475 3.16 35.64 -24.56
CA GLU A 475 4.35 34.96 -24.03
C GLU A 475 4.22 33.43 -24.02
N GLU A 476 3.17 32.87 -24.62
CA GLU A 476 2.92 31.43 -24.66
C GLU A 476 4.13 30.67 -25.22
N ARG A 477 4.60 29.67 -24.47
CA ARG A 477 5.71 28.80 -24.90
C ARG A 477 5.37 27.35 -24.60
N THR A 478 5.55 26.50 -25.60
CA THR A 478 5.32 25.06 -25.46
C THR A 478 6.65 24.32 -25.39
N ILE A 479 6.77 23.49 -24.38
CA ILE A 479 7.84 22.52 -24.18
C ILE A 479 7.26 21.15 -24.51
N THR A 480 7.90 20.40 -25.42
CA THR A 480 7.51 19.03 -25.72
C THR A 480 8.57 18.06 -25.23
N THR A 481 8.13 16.95 -24.62
CA THR A 481 9.02 15.92 -24.09
C THR A 481 8.66 14.58 -24.73
N THR A 482 9.67 13.92 -25.31
CA THR A 482 9.60 12.50 -25.64
C THR A 482 10.36 11.69 -24.60
N TRP A 483 9.99 10.44 -24.40
CA TRP A 483 10.46 9.61 -23.30
C TRP A 483 11.24 8.40 -23.82
N ASP A 484 12.22 7.95 -23.03
CA ASP A 484 13.05 6.80 -23.35
C ASP A 484 12.32 5.49 -23.06
N GLY A 485 11.69 4.93 -24.10
CA GLY A 485 11.01 3.64 -24.05
C GLY A 485 9.96 3.56 -22.93
N THR A 486 10.14 2.62 -22.01
CA THR A 486 9.26 2.45 -20.84
C THR A 486 9.77 3.18 -19.59
N SER A 487 10.82 3.99 -19.64
CA SER A 487 11.29 4.75 -18.48
C SER A 487 10.66 6.15 -18.36
N PHE A 488 10.53 6.68 -17.13
CA PHE A 488 10.20 8.09 -16.87
C PHE A 488 11.42 9.01 -17.05
N ARG A 489 12.30 8.70 -18.02
CA ARG A 489 13.46 9.52 -18.37
C ARG A 489 13.23 10.20 -19.73
N PRO A 490 13.46 11.51 -19.86
CA PRO A 490 13.24 12.21 -21.12
C PRO A 490 14.27 11.77 -22.15
N ALA A 491 13.83 11.36 -23.34
CA ALA A 491 14.69 11.12 -24.49
C ALA A 491 15.00 12.43 -25.23
N THR A 492 13.99 13.28 -25.43
CA THR A 492 14.18 14.63 -25.96
C THR A 492 13.29 15.63 -25.25
N VAL A 493 13.83 16.82 -24.99
CA VAL A 493 13.10 17.99 -24.50
C VAL A 493 13.28 19.10 -25.52
N THR A 494 12.20 19.49 -26.17
CA THR A 494 12.17 20.59 -27.13
C THR A 494 11.53 21.80 -26.48
N THR A 495 12.25 22.90 -26.49
CA THR A 495 11.78 24.23 -26.07
C THR A 495 11.78 25.15 -27.29
N PHE A 496 11.35 26.41 -27.13
CA PHE A 496 11.29 27.36 -28.24
C PHE A 496 12.67 27.69 -28.86
N ASP A 497 13.77 27.53 -28.12
CA ASP A 497 15.11 27.92 -28.57
C ASP A 497 16.07 26.75 -28.76
N ARG A 498 15.76 25.56 -28.24
CA ARG A 498 16.67 24.41 -28.30
C ARG A 498 15.95 23.07 -28.21
N VAL A 499 16.62 22.05 -28.72
CA VAL A 499 16.35 20.63 -28.44
C VAL A 499 17.47 20.08 -27.60
N THR A 500 17.14 19.47 -26.47
CA THR A 500 18.08 18.68 -25.65
C THR A 500 17.73 17.21 -25.80
N SER A 501 18.69 16.40 -26.21
CA SER A 501 18.53 14.96 -26.37
C SER A 501 19.41 14.21 -25.39
N TYR A 502 18.88 13.12 -24.84
CA TYR A 502 19.57 12.25 -23.91
C TYR A 502 19.62 10.83 -24.45
N THR A 503 20.70 10.13 -24.16
CA THR A 503 20.76 8.67 -24.27
C THR A 503 21.13 8.10 -22.92
N TYR A 504 20.68 6.89 -22.62
CA TYR A 504 20.88 6.25 -21.32
C TYR A 504 21.48 4.86 -21.49
N ASP A 505 22.22 4.42 -20.48
CA ASP A 505 22.64 3.02 -20.38
C ASP A 505 21.50 2.13 -19.85
N ALA A 506 21.73 0.83 -19.78
CA ALA A 506 20.74 -0.14 -19.28
C ALA A 506 20.30 0.10 -17.82
N ASN A 507 21.11 0.81 -17.03
CA ASN A 507 20.79 1.20 -15.65
C ASN A 507 20.09 2.58 -15.59
N GLY A 508 19.79 3.16 -16.75
CA GLY A 508 19.17 4.48 -16.89
C GLY A 508 20.11 5.66 -16.66
N ARG A 509 21.43 5.44 -16.51
CA ARG A 509 22.38 6.55 -16.32
C ARG A 509 22.62 7.25 -17.66
N PRO A 510 22.68 8.59 -17.71
CA PRO A 510 22.86 9.31 -18.97
C PRO A 510 24.23 8.99 -19.59
N LEU A 511 24.22 8.49 -20.82
CA LEU A 511 25.41 8.25 -21.64
C LEU A 511 25.83 9.48 -22.42
N SER A 512 24.87 10.24 -22.94
CA SER A 512 25.13 11.50 -23.65
C SER A 512 24.04 12.51 -23.41
N THR A 513 24.42 13.78 -23.54
CA THR A 513 23.49 14.91 -23.59
C THR A 513 23.92 15.81 -24.74
N THR A 514 23.04 15.99 -25.72
CA THR A 514 23.28 16.83 -26.89
C THR A 514 22.32 17.99 -26.88
N VAL A 515 22.82 19.22 -27.00
CA VAL A 515 22.00 20.42 -27.10
C VAL A 515 22.14 20.99 -28.51
N ARG A 516 21.02 21.15 -29.21
CA ARG A 516 20.95 21.77 -30.53
C ARG A 516 20.12 23.05 -30.45
N SER A 517 20.71 24.17 -30.83
CA SER A 517 19.95 25.42 -30.99
C SER A 517 18.92 25.28 -32.11
N LEU A 518 17.74 25.85 -31.89
CA LEU A 518 16.71 26.06 -32.89
C LEU A 518 16.70 27.49 -33.43
N LYS A 519 17.53 28.36 -32.84
CA LYS A 519 17.82 29.69 -33.36
C LYS A 519 19.17 29.67 -34.07
N ASP A 520 19.19 30.13 -35.31
CA ASP A 520 20.41 30.29 -36.11
C ASP A 520 21.36 31.34 -35.53
#